data_AF-A0A9X4C8P3-F1
#
_entry.id   AF-A0A9X4C8P3-F1
#
_cell.length_a   1.000
_cell.length_b   1.000
_cell.length_c   1.000
_cell.angle_alpha   90.00
_cell.angle_beta   90.00
_cell.angle_gamma   90.00
#
_symmetry.space_group_name_H-M   'P 1'
#
loop_
_entity.id
_entity.type
_entity.pdbx_description
1 polymer ?
#
loop_
_entity_poly.entity_id
_entity_poly.type
_entity_poly.pdbx_seq_one_letter_code
_entity_poly.pdbx_strand_id
1 'polypeptide(L)' 'MSYTELSIEERATIQVGQYKKLSQREIARLLERSPSTI' A
#
# COMPACT_ATOMS: atom_id res chain seq x y z
N MET A 1 -1.01 -18.12 4.55
CA MET A 1 -0.50 -16.75 4.32
C MET A 1 -0.22 -16.16 5.68
N SER A 2 1.04 -15.79 5.98
CA SER A 2 1.33 -15.01 7.18
C SER A 2 0.81 -13.60 6.93
N TYR A 3 -0.29 -13.22 7.61
CA TYR A 3 -0.82 -11.87 7.53
C TYR A 3 0.09 -10.96 8.36
N THR A 4 0.93 -10.18 7.68
CA THR A 4 1.69 -9.12 8.33
C THR A 4 0.83 -7.87 8.27
N GLU A 5 0.44 -7.35 9.43
CA GLU A 5 -0.33 -6.12 9.48
C GLU A 5 0.42 -4.96 8.82
N LEU A 6 -0.34 -4.08 8.15
CA LEU A 6 0.21 -2.84 7.61
C LEU A 6 0.61 -1.92 8.75
N SER A 7 1.85 -1.42 8.69
CA SER A 7 2.33 -0.41 9.61
C SER A 7 1.58 0.92 9.43
N ILE A 8 1.74 1.85 10.38
CA ILE A 8 1.11 3.18 10.29
C ILE A 8 1.64 3.92 9.06
N GLU A 9 2.93 3.79 8.77
CA GLU A 9 3.62 4.41 7.62
C GLU A 9 3.08 3.87 6.30
N GLU A 10 2.86 2.54 6.21
CA GLU A 10 2.26 1.92 5.03
C GLU A 10 0.83 2.42 4.81
N ARG A 11 0.00 2.46 5.87
CA ARG A 11 -1.37 2.98 5.79
C ARG A 11 -1.42 4.45 5.37
N ALA A 12 -0.50 5.28 5.89
CA ALA A 12 -0.39 6.68 5.50
C ALA A 12 -0.01 6.83 4.02
N THR A 13 0.93 6.00 3.56
CA THR A 13 1.37 5.98 2.15
C THR A 13 0.25 5.58 1.21
N ILE A 14 -0.58 4.58 1.58
CA ILE A 14 -1.78 4.19 0.80
C ILE A 14 -2.75 5.37 0.67
N GLN A 15 -3.06 6.05 1.77
CA GLN A 15 -3.99 7.19 1.75
C GLN A 15 -3.48 8.33 0.87
N VAL A 16 -2.19 8.68 0.98
CA VAL A 16 -1.56 9.71 0.12
C VAL A 16 -1.55 9.27 -1.35
N GLY A 17 -1.26 8.00 -1.63
CA GLY A 17 -1.27 7.44 -2.98
C GLY A 17 -2.65 7.50 -3.63
N GLN A 18 -3.70 7.14 -2.88
CA GLN A 18 -5.09 7.25 -3.32
C GLN A 18 -5.49 8.70 -3.59
N TYR A 19 -5.12 9.64 -2.71
CA TYR A 19 -5.34 11.08 -2.93
C TYR A 19 -4.67 11.58 -4.22
N LYS A 20 -3.47 11.07 -4.53
CA LYS A 20 -2.74 11.35 -5.77
C LYS A 20 -3.24 10.56 -6.99
N LYS A 21 -4.31 9.77 -6.85
CA LYS A 21 -4.87 8.91 -7.90
C LYS A 21 -3.89 7.86 -8.45
N LEU A 22 -2.95 7.41 -7.63
CA LEU A 22 -2.10 6.27 -7.97
C LEU A 22 -2.95 4.99 -7.99
N SER A 23 -2.63 4.08 -8.91
CA SER A 23 -3.22 2.76 -8.92
C SER A 23 -2.74 1.91 -7.74
N GLN A 24 -3.54 0.94 -7.32
CA GLN A 24 -3.19 -0.01 -6.27
C GLN A 24 -1.86 -0.73 -6.55
N ARG A 25 -1.54 -1.01 -7.83
CA ARG A 25 -0.27 -1.62 -8.24
C ARG A 25 0.93 -0.69 -8.05
N GLU A 26 0.76 0.60 -8.33
CA GLU A 26 1.81 1.59 -8.10
C GLU A 26 2.08 1.74 -6.60
N ILE A 27 1.03 1.82 -5.78
CA ILE A 27 1.15 1.89 -4.32
C ILE A 27 1.82 0.62 -3.77
N ALA A 28 1.41 -0.56 -4.25
CA ALA A 28 2.02 -1.83 -3.86
C ALA A 28 3.51 -1.89 -4.20
N ARG A 29 3.90 -1.36 -5.36
CA ARG A 29 5.31 -1.26 -5.76
C ARG A 29 6.10 -0.31 -4.86
N LEU A 30 5.52 0.81 -4.44
CA LEU A 30 6.15 1.76 -3.52
C LEU A 30 6.38 1.18 -2.13
N LEU A 31 5.51 0.26 -1.70
CA LEU A 31 5.56 -0.37 -0.38
C LEU A 31 6.25 -1.74 -0.38
N GLU A 32 6.74 -2.20 -1.53
CA GLU A 32 7.29 -3.55 -1.71
C GLU A 32 6.32 -4.66 -1.23
N ARG A 33 5.01 -4.42 -1.40
CA ARG A 33 3.93 -5.34 -1.02
C ARG A 33 3.27 -5.95 -2.25
N SER A 34 2.53 -7.04 -2.00
CA SER A 34 1.62 -7.57 -3.01
C SER A 34 0.45 -6.61 -3.23
N PRO A 35 -0.08 -6.46 -4.46
CA PRO A 35 -1.28 -5.65 -4.69
C PRO A 35 -2.48 -6.08 -3.85
N SER A 36 -2.61 -7.37 -3.52
CA SER A 36 -3.66 -7.88 -2.64
C SER A 36 -3.51 -7.50 -1.16
N THR A 37 -2.35 -6.98 -0.76
CA THR A 37 -2.09 -6.48 0.60
C THR A 37 -2.50 -5.02 0.77
N ILE A 38 -2.50 -4.26 -0.33
CA ILE A 38 -2.87 -2.84 -0.40
C ILE A 38 -4.37 -2.70 -0.57
#